data_AF-A0A920JGM1-F1
#
_entry.id   AF-A0A920JGM1-F1
#
_cell.length_a   1.000
_cell.length_b   1.000
_cell.length_c   1.000
_cell.angle_alpha   90.00
_cell.angle_beta   90.00
_cell.angle_gamma   90.00
#
_symmetry.space_group_name_H-M   'P 1'
#
loop_
_entity.id
_entity.type
_entity.pdbx_description
1 polymer ?
#
loop_
_entity_poly.entity_id
_entity_poly.type
_entity_poly.pdbx_seq_one_letter_code
_entity_poly.pdbx_strand_id
1 'polypeptide(L)'
;MKLYFLIGLPTETDEDTLGIARMAANCVAIGKRYTSAASVTVSVGGFVPKPFTPFQWFGQNTLEELNRKVHMLKDEVRKTKGVKLKWHDPKATLVEGILSRGDRRLGEVLKRVWSSGGTFQEWSEYFDLDLWLSAMEKEDLNYEWFAYRHRNVEEPLPWDHLDAGLYKDFLWQEWRDALEEKGLEDCRWTPCYDCGACTGYGLDHVVASTSPPVGGSQGTWQDLDNGNFAPQLLQISSKAR
;
A
#
# COMPACT_ATOMS: atom_id res chain seq x y z
N MET A 1 10.44 -7.55 -20.22
CA MET A 1 10.41 -6.79 -18.95
C MET A 1 9.00 -6.81 -18.36
N LYS A 2 8.83 -6.73 -17.03
CA LYS A 2 7.52 -6.61 -16.37
C LYS A 2 7.51 -5.38 -15.46
N LEU A 3 6.44 -4.60 -15.52
CA LEU A 3 6.22 -3.38 -14.73
C LEU A 3 4.96 -3.58 -13.87
N TYR A 4 4.97 -3.08 -12.64
CA TYR A 4 3.87 -3.22 -11.68
C TYR A 4 3.34 -1.84 -11.31
N PHE A 5 2.03 -1.68 -11.33
CA PHE A 5 1.37 -0.42 -10.97
C PHE A 5 0.13 -0.68 -10.12
N LEU A 6 -0.26 0.37 -9.41
CA LEU A 6 -1.56 0.48 -8.79
C LEU A 6 -2.39 1.48 -9.60
N ILE A 7 -3.71 1.28 -9.61
CA ILE A 7 -4.71 2.23 -10.11
C ILE A 7 -5.74 2.50 -9.01
N GLY A 8 -6.36 3.66 -9.03
CA GLY A 8 -7.29 4.11 -8.00
C GLY A 8 -6.60 4.73 -6.78
N LEU A 9 -5.42 5.32 -6.99
CA LEU A 9 -4.71 6.08 -5.96
C LEU A 9 -5.43 7.40 -5.66
N PRO A 10 -5.18 8.00 -4.48
CA PRO A 10 -5.56 9.39 -4.22
C PRO A 10 -5.05 10.32 -5.32
N THR A 11 -5.83 11.35 -5.63
CA THR A 11 -5.56 12.38 -6.67
C THR A 11 -5.32 11.88 -8.10
N GLU A 12 -5.30 10.57 -8.33
CA GLU A 12 -5.05 9.97 -9.65
C GLU A 12 -6.07 10.42 -10.69
N THR A 13 -5.55 10.93 -11.80
CA THR A 13 -6.33 11.35 -12.96
C THR A 13 -6.34 10.29 -14.06
N ASP A 14 -7.22 10.50 -15.05
CA ASP A 14 -7.25 9.69 -16.27
C ASP A 14 -5.91 9.77 -17.04
N GLU A 15 -5.22 10.92 -16.99
CA GLU A 15 -3.90 11.09 -17.60
C GLU A 15 -2.81 10.28 -16.90
N ASP A 16 -2.87 10.15 -15.58
CA ASP A 16 -1.94 9.30 -14.82
C ASP A 16 -2.15 7.83 -15.18
N THR A 17 -3.42 7.41 -15.24
CA THR A 17 -3.80 6.06 -15.66
C THR A 17 -3.27 5.75 -17.07
N LEU A 18 -3.52 6.64 -18.05
CA LEU A 18 -3.01 6.47 -19.41
C LEU A 18 -1.47 6.60 -19.50
N GLY A 19 -0.86 7.33 -18.57
CA GLY A 19 0.58 7.45 -18.39
C GLY A 19 1.27 6.10 -18.22
N ILE A 20 0.64 5.14 -17.54
CA ILE A 20 1.13 3.77 -17.40
C ILE A 20 1.36 3.11 -18.78
N ALA A 21 0.36 3.22 -19.68
CA ALA A 21 0.44 2.63 -21.01
C ALA A 21 1.48 3.34 -21.89
N ARG A 22 1.56 4.69 -21.80
CA ARG A 22 2.58 5.49 -22.50
C ARG A 22 4.00 5.13 -22.06
N MET A 23 4.22 4.97 -20.76
CA MET A 23 5.52 4.57 -20.24
C MET A 23 5.91 3.18 -20.74
N ALA A 24 4.99 2.21 -20.72
CA ALA A 24 5.24 0.88 -21.27
C ALA A 24 5.57 0.91 -22.77
N ALA A 25 4.86 1.74 -23.55
CA ALA A 25 5.14 1.94 -24.96
C ALA A 25 6.54 2.52 -25.20
N ASN A 26 6.95 3.51 -24.41
CA ASN A 26 8.29 4.10 -24.46
C ASN A 26 9.37 3.06 -24.13
N CYS A 27 9.16 2.23 -23.11
CA CYS A 27 10.06 1.13 -22.80
C CYS A 27 10.21 0.14 -23.96
N VAL A 28 9.12 -0.22 -24.65
CA VAL A 28 9.16 -1.06 -25.85
C VAL A 28 9.93 -0.37 -26.98
N ALA A 29 9.68 0.92 -27.22
CA ALA A 29 10.36 1.69 -28.27
C ALA A 29 11.87 1.76 -28.04
N ILE A 30 12.30 1.98 -26.80
CA ILE A 30 13.73 1.95 -26.41
C ILE A 30 14.30 0.54 -26.63
N GLY A 31 13.63 -0.50 -26.13
CA GLY A 31 14.10 -1.88 -26.28
C GLY A 31 14.23 -2.32 -27.74
N LYS A 32 13.33 -1.85 -28.62
CA LYS A 32 13.37 -2.13 -30.06
C LYS A 32 14.59 -1.57 -30.78
N ARG A 33 15.30 -0.59 -30.20
CA ARG A 33 16.60 -0.13 -30.72
C ARG A 33 17.69 -1.19 -30.61
N TYR A 34 17.51 -2.16 -29.71
CA TYR A 34 18.49 -3.22 -29.42
C TYR A 34 18.01 -4.61 -29.84
N THR A 35 16.71 -4.87 -29.83
CA THR A 35 16.14 -6.15 -30.26
C THR A 35 14.71 -6.02 -30.78
N SER A 36 14.41 -6.62 -31.93
CA SER A 36 13.07 -6.62 -32.53
C SER A 36 12.02 -7.33 -31.67
N ALA A 37 12.44 -8.19 -30.74
CA ALA A 37 11.58 -8.95 -29.84
C ALA A 37 11.23 -8.22 -28.52
N ALA A 38 11.64 -6.96 -28.35
CA ALA A 38 11.41 -6.22 -27.12
C ALA A 38 9.91 -6.12 -26.78
N SER A 39 9.59 -6.49 -25.53
CA SER A 39 8.22 -6.45 -25.00
C SER A 39 8.17 -6.13 -23.51
N VAL A 40 7.06 -5.53 -23.11
CA VAL A 40 6.76 -5.12 -21.74
C VAL A 40 5.43 -5.70 -21.32
N THR A 41 5.38 -6.33 -20.15
CA THR A 41 4.14 -6.70 -19.49
C THR A 41 3.85 -5.70 -18.38
N VAL A 42 2.74 -4.97 -18.49
CA VAL A 42 2.19 -4.11 -17.45
C VAL A 42 1.26 -4.96 -16.59
N SER A 43 1.48 -4.97 -15.28
CA SER A 43 0.63 -5.65 -14.30
C SER A 43 0.01 -4.59 -13.40
N VAL A 44 -1.31 -4.41 -13.47
CA VAL A 44 -2.01 -3.42 -12.65
C VAL A 44 -2.86 -4.07 -11.57
N GLY A 45 -2.86 -3.52 -10.36
CA GLY A 45 -3.78 -3.86 -9.28
C GLY A 45 -4.59 -2.63 -8.86
N GLY A 46 -5.80 -2.83 -8.35
CA GLY A 46 -6.50 -1.72 -7.72
C GLY A 46 -5.87 -1.37 -6.37
N PHE A 47 -5.83 -0.09 -6.03
CA PHE A 47 -5.30 0.39 -4.77
C PHE A 47 -6.18 -0.09 -3.60
N VAL A 48 -5.58 -0.76 -2.63
CA VAL A 48 -6.25 -1.20 -1.39
C VAL A 48 -5.66 -0.43 -0.21
N PRO A 49 -6.41 0.45 0.46
CA PRO A 49 -5.94 1.16 1.64
C PRO A 49 -5.55 0.17 2.74
N LYS A 50 -4.32 0.27 3.24
CA LYS A 50 -3.78 -0.62 4.29
C LYS A 50 -3.68 0.10 5.64
N PRO A 51 -4.00 -0.59 6.75
CA PRO A 51 -3.71 -0.12 8.10
C PRO A 51 -2.24 0.32 8.24
N PHE A 52 -2.00 1.31 9.09
CA PHE A 52 -0.65 1.82 9.41
C PHE A 52 0.12 2.38 8.22
N THR A 53 -0.60 2.88 7.21
CA THR A 53 -0.01 3.60 6.08
C THR A 53 -0.58 5.02 5.99
N PRO A 54 0.15 5.96 5.35
CA PRO A 54 -0.38 7.31 5.11
C PRO A 54 -1.68 7.32 4.30
N PHE A 55 -2.04 6.24 3.63
CA PHE A 55 -3.24 6.17 2.80
C PHE A 55 -4.43 5.47 3.48
N GLN A 56 -4.33 5.13 4.77
CA GLN A 56 -5.37 4.41 5.51
C GLN A 56 -6.70 5.18 5.64
N TRP A 57 -6.70 6.50 5.44
CA TRP A 57 -7.89 7.36 5.46
C TRP A 57 -8.63 7.43 4.12
N PHE A 58 -7.99 6.99 3.03
CA PHE A 58 -8.55 7.09 1.69
C PHE A 58 -9.60 6.01 1.43
N GLY A 59 -10.73 6.40 0.84
CA GLY A 59 -11.76 5.51 0.31
C GLY A 59 -11.26 4.75 -0.91
N GLN A 60 -11.40 3.43 -0.96
CA GLN A 60 -11.05 2.68 -2.16
C GLN A 60 -11.95 3.11 -3.32
N ASN A 61 -11.41 3.20 -4.54
CA ASN A 61 -12.22 3.40 -5.73
C ASN A 61 -13.28 2.28 -5.87
N THR A 62 -14.45 2.65 -6.39
CA THR A 62 -15.55 1.69 -6.56
C THR A 62 -15.19 0.62 -7.58
N LEU A 63 -15.94 -0.49 -7.55
CA LEU A 63 -15.81 -1.55 -8.55
C LEU A 63 -15.99 -0.99 -9.97
N GLU A 64 -16.94 -0.08 -10.15
CA GLU A 64 -17.21 0.59 -11.43
C GLU A 64 -15.99 1.40 -11.91
N GLU A 65 -15.42 2.22 -11.02
CA GLU A 65 -14.31 3.10 -11.38
C GLU A 65 -13.02 2.33 -11.68
N LEU A 66 -12.70 1.30 -10.90
CA LEU A 66 -11.57 0.42 -11.19
C LEU A 66 -11.76 -0.31 -12.53
N ASN A 67 -12.98 -0.77 -12.83
CA ASN A 67 -13.28 -1.34 -14.13
C ASN A 67 -13.11 -0.33 -15.25
N ARG A 68 -13.57 0.93 -15.10
CA ARG A 68 -13.40 2.00 -16.08
C ARG A 68 -11.92 2.22 -16.40
N LYS A 69 -11.07 2.36 -15.38
CA LYS A 69 -9.61 2.53 -15.53
C LYS A 69 -8.94 1.33 -16.21
N VAL A 70 -9.33 0.10 -15.87
CA VAL A 70 -8.85 -1.11 -16.56
C VAL A 70 -9.23 -1.09 -18.04
N HIS A 71 -10.45 -0.66 -18.39
CA HIS A 71 -10.88 -0.56 -19.80
C HIS A 71 -10.09 0.50 -20.55
N MET A 72 -9.86 1.67 -19.95
CA MET A 72 -9.00 2.71 -20.53
C MET A 72 -7.60 2.19 -20.85
N LEU A 73 -6.97 1.49 -19.89
CA LEU A 73 -5.67 0.86 -20.10
C LEU A 73 -5.71 -0.19 -21.21
N LYS A 74 -6.73 -1.06 -21.24
CA LYS A 74 -6.88 -2.09 -22.28
C LYS A 74 -6.96 -1.47 -23.68
N ASP A 75 -7.69 -0.36 -23.83
CA ASP A 75 -7.83 0.30 -25.12
C ASP A 75 -6.56 1.05 -25.54
N GLU A 76 -5.84 1.63 -24.58
CA GLU A 76 -4.58 2.32 -24.86
C GLU A 76 -3.45 1.36 -25.22
N VAL A 77 -3.25 0.28 -24.46
CA VAL A 77 -2.15 -0.68 -24.70
C VAL A 77 -2.28 -1.41 -26.05
N ARG A 78 -3.52 -1.59 -26.55
CA ARG A 78 -3.78 -2.20 -27.87
C ARG A 78 -3.15 -1.42 -29.02
N LYS A 79 -2.90 -0.12 -28.84
CA LYS A 79 -2.28 0.74 -29.85
C LYS A 79 -0.80 0.42 -30.06
N THR A 80 -0.13 -0.23 -29.09
CA THR A 80 1.32 -0.47 -29.14
C THR A 80 1.68 -1.96 -29.18
N LYS A 81 2.23 -2.43 -30.31
CA LYS A 81 2.77 -3.80 -30.43
C LYS A 81 3.95 -4.01 -29.49
N GLY A 82 3.84 -5.02 -28.62
CA GLY A 82 4.86 -5.39 -27.64
C GLY A 82 4.51 -5.02 -26.21
N VAL A 83 3.41 -4.30 -25.99
CA VAL A 83 2.85 -4.08 -24.65
C VAL A 83 1.78 -5.13 -24.37
N LYS A 84 1.89 -5.81 -23.23
CA LYS A 84 0.89 -6.76 -22.73
C LYS A 84 0.35 -6.22 -21.41
N LEU A 85 -0.95 -6.29 -21.20
CA LEU A 85 -1.57 -5.89 -19.94
C LEU A 85 -2.08 -7.12 -19.19
N LYS A 86 -1.78 -7.18 -17.90
CA LYS A 86 -2.39 -8.05 -16.91
C LYS A 86 -3.00 -7.17 -15.84
N TRP A 87 -4.15 -7.56 -15.29
CA TRP A 87 -4.78 -6.83 -14.20
C TRP A 87 -5.30 -7.80 -13.16
N HIS A 88 -5.32 -7.35 -11.90
CA HIS A 88 -6.04 -8.00 -10.82
C HIS A 88 -7.54 -7.72 -10.96
N ASP A 89 -8.39 -8.70 -10.62
CA ASP A 89 -9.84 -8.53 -10.74
C ASP A 89 -10.32 -7.44 -9.76
N PRO A 90 -10.96 -6.35 -10.24
CA PRO A 90 -11.55 -5.33 -9.38
C PRO A 90 -12.51 -5.88 -8.32
N LYS A 91 -13.19 -7.01 -8.58
CA LYS A 91 -14.05 -7.67 -7.60
C LYS A 91 -13.26 -8.25 -6.43
N ALA A 92 -12.12 -8.88 -6.70
CA ALA A 92 -11.23 -9.37 -5.65
C ALA A 92 -10.65 -8.20 -4.85
N THR A 93 -10.25 -7.11 -5.52
CA THR A 93 -9.81 -5.87 -4.86
C THR A 93 -10.87 -5.27 -3.91
N LEU A 94 -12.17 -5.39 -4.23
CA LEU A 94 -13.23 -4.99 -3.30
C LEU A 94 -13.16 -5.79 -1.99
N VAL A 95 -13.07 -7.12 -2.08
CA VAL A 95 -12.97 -8.00 -0.90
C VAL A 95 -11.70 -7.73 -0.10
N GLU A 96 -10.56 -7.53 -0.77
CA GLU A 96 -9.31 -7.11 -0.13
C GLU A 96 -9.48 -5.79 0.64
N GLY A 97 -10.21 -4.82 0.06
CA GLY A 97 -10.55 -3.54 0.69
C GLY A 97 -11.41 -3.72 1.94
N ILE A 98 -12.45 -4.55 1.86
CA ILE A 98 -13.32 -4.88 2.99
C ILE A 98 -12.50 -5.47 4.12
N LEU A 99 -11.67 -6.48 3.83
CA LEU A 99 -10.87 -7.19 4.85
C LEU A 99 -9.74 -6.32 5.42
N SER A 100 -9.05 -5.54 4.57
CA SER A 100 -7.94 -4.68 5.02
C SER A 100 -8.41 -3.57 5.95
N ARG A 101 -9.65 -3.12 5.76
CA ARG A 101 -10.24 -1.99 6.51
C ARG A 101 -11.27 -2.43 7.54
N GLY A 102 -11.39 -3.74 7.73
CA GLY A 102 -12.39 -4.40 8.53
C GLY A 102 -12.19 -4.27 10.02
N ASP A 103 -13.24 -4.57 10.78
CA ASP A 103 -13.18 -4.79 12.21
C ASP A 103 -13.73 -6.18 12.57
N ARG A 104 -13.80 -6.48 13.87
CA ARG A 104 -14.26 -7.77 14.41
C ARG A 104 -15.61 -8.26 13.87
N ARG A 105 -16.48 -7.38 13.35
CA ARG A 105 -17.77 -7.76 12.75
C ARG A 105 -17.58 -8.63 11.50
N LEU A 106 -16.45 -8.50 10.80
CA LEU A 106 -16.15 -9.34 9.63
C LEU A 106 -15.83 -10.80 9.99
N GLY A 107 -15.66 -11.13 11.27
CA GLY A 107 -15.43 -12.51 11.72
C GLY A 107 -16.57 -13.44 11.32
N GLU A 108 -17.83 -13.05 11.54
CA GLU A 108 -18.98 -13.85 11.12
C GLU A 108 -19.16 -13.86 9.60
N VAL A 109 -18.80 -12.78 8.90
CA VAL A 109 -18.79 -12.75 7.42
C VAL A 109 -17.83 -13.81 6.87
N LEU A 110 -16.58 -13.85 7.36
CA LEU A 110 -15.56 -14.84 6.95
C LEU A 110 -16.03 -16.27 7.17
N LYS A 111 -16.58 -16.54 8.36
CA LYS A 111 -17.14 -17.84 8.72
C LYS A 111 -18.29 -18.23 7.79
N ARG A 112 -19.18 -17.30 7.43
CA ARG A 112 -20.28 -17.54 6.50
C ARG A 112 -19.80 -17.86 5.10
N VAL A 113 -18.88 -17.06 4.55
CA VAL A 113 -18.27 -17.31 3.24
C VAL A 113 -17.68 -18.71 3.20
N TRP A 114 -16.88 -19.08 4.19
CA TRP A 114 -16.30 -20.42 4.29
C TRP A 114 -17.38 -21.52 4.39
N SER A 115 -18.35 -21.38 5.29
CA SER A 115 -19.42 -22.38 5.48
C SER A 115 -20.35 -22.54 4.27
N SER A 116 -20.37 -21.54 3.38
CA SER A 116 -21.13 -21.55 2.13
C SER A 116 -20.31 -22.11 0.95
N GLY A 117 -19.11 -22.64 1.21
CA GLY A 117 -18.24 -23.24 0.19
C GLY A 117 -17.17 -22.31 -0.38
N GLY A 118 -17.03 -21.09 0.15
CA GLY A 118 -16.03 -20.10 -0.26
C GLY A 118 -14.60 -20.46 0.16
N THR A 119 -14.06 -21.54 -0.40
CA THR A 119 -12.64 -21.93 -0.27
C THR A 119 -11.82 -21.36 -1.44
N PHE A 120 -10.51 -21.18 -1.25
CA PHE A 120 -9.59 -20.67 -2.29
C PHE A 120 -10.03 -19.35 -2.93
N GLN A 121 -10.58 -18.42 -2.14
CA GLN A 121 -11.08 -17.13 -2.62
C GLN A 121 -9.98 -16.15 -3.09
N GLU A 122 -8.70 -16.52 -3.02
CA GLU A 122 -7.59 -15.77 -3.64
C GLU A 122 -7.37 -16.18 -5.11
N TRP A 123 -7.87 -17.34 -5.53
CA TRP A 123 -7.67 -17.86 -6.88
C TRP A 123 -8.87 -17.49 -7.75
N SER A 124 -8.60 -16.79 -8.85
CA SER A 124 -9.64 -16.26 -9.75
C SER A 124 -10.66 -17.30 -10.26
N GLU A 125 -10.26 -18.56 -10.34
CA GLU A 125 -11.13 -19.67 -10.79
C GLU A 125 -12.19 -20.07 -9.76
N TYR A 126 -11.95 -19.75 -8.49
CA TYR A 126 -12.82 -20.08 -7.35
C TYR A 126 -13.41 -18.84 -6.67
N PHE A 127 -12.89 -17.65 -6.98
CA PHE A 127 -13.36 -16.40 -6.39
C PHE A 127 -14.81 -16.12 -6.77
N ASP A 128 -15.64 -15.91 -5.76
CA ASP A 128 -17.06 -15.59 -5.93
C ASP A 128 -17.45 -14.41 -5.04
N LEU A 129 -17.63 -13.25 -5.68
CA LEU A 129 -18.04 -12.02 -4.98
C LEU A 129 -19.42 -12.15 -4.33
N ASP A 130 -20.33 -12.94 -4.90
CA ASP A 130 -21.71 -13.03 -4.42
C ASP A 130 -21.76 -13.71 -3.05
N LEU A 131 -20.84 -14.64 -2.77
CA LEU A 131 -20.67 -15.22 -1.43
C LEU A 131 -20.35 -14.16 -0.38
N TRP A 132 -19.46 -13.22 -0.71
CA TRP A 132 -19.07 -12.13 0.19
C TRP A 132 -20.22 -11.15 0.42
N LEU A 133 -20.85 -10.67 -0.65
CA LEU A 133 -21.96 -9.73 -0.55
C LEU A 133 -23.15 -10.33 0.21
N SER A 134 -23.50 -11.59 -0.09
CA SER A 134 -24.56 -12.31 0.63
C SER A 134 -24.23 -12.53 2.11
N ALA A 135 -22.96 -12.77 2.44
CA ALA A 135 -22.54 -12.93 3.83
C ALA A 135 -22.60 -11.61 4.59
N MET A 136 -22.22 -10.49 3.96
CA MET A 136 -22.34 -9.16 4.56
C MET A 136 -23.79 -8.75 4.77
N GLU A 137 -24.68 -8.99 3.80
CA GLU A 137 -26.11 -8.72 3.92
C GLU A 137 -26.74 -9.50 5.09
N LYS A 138 -26.40 -10.79 5.24
CA LYS A 138 -26.87 -11.62 6.36
C LYS A 138 -26.40 -11.15 7.74
N GLU A 139 -25.29 -10.43 7.79
CA GLU A 139 -24.74 -9.83 9.02
C GLU A 139 -25.17 -8.36 9.19
N ASP A 140 -26.07 -7.86 8.33
CA ASP A 140 -26.52 -6.45 8.31
C ASP A 140 -25.34 -5.45 8.18
N LEU A 141 -24.36 -5.82 7.34
CA LEU A 141 -23.15 -5.03 7.10
C LEU A 141 -23.15 -4.45 5.68
N ASN A 142 -22.86 -3.15 5.58
CA ASN A 142 -22.69 -2.48 4.30
C ASN A 142 -21.21 -2.50 3.87
N TYR A 143 -20.89 -3.18 2.76
CA TYR A 143 -19.53 -3.25 2.24
C TYR A 143 -18.94 -1.87 1.85
N GLU A 144 -19.77 -0.94 1.39
CA GLU A 144 -19.34 0.41 1.00
C GLU A 144 -18.83 1.20 2.21
N TRP A 145 -19.44 0.95 3.38
CA TRP A 145 -18.99 1.54 4.64
C TRP A 145 -17.58 1.06 5.02
N PHE A 146 -17.21 -0.18 4.66
CA PHE A 146 -15.86 -0.69 4.92
C PHE A 146 -14.86 -0.27 3.84
N ALA A 147 -15.24 -0.36 2.56
CA ALA A 147 -14.32 -0.21 1.44
C ALA A 147 -14.21 1.22 0.88
N TYR A 148 -15.32 1.93 0.71
CA TYR A 148 -15.38 3.11 -0.18
C TYR A 148 -15.34 4.44 0.56
N ARG A 149 -15.78 4.50 1.82
CA ARG A 149 -15.77 5.78 2.54
C ARG A 149 -14.35 6.23 2.89
N HIS A 150 -14.14 7.54 2.89
CA HIS A 150 -13.00 8.13 3.58
C HIS A 150 -13.20 8.03 5.10
N ARG A 151 -12.10 7.93 5.86
CA ARG A 151 -12.12 7.97 7.33
C ARG A 151 -11.63 9.33 7.81
N ASN A 152 -12.17 9.81 8.93
CA ASN A 152 -11.70 11.04 9.57
C ASN A 152 -10.47 10.73 10.45
N VAL A 153 -9.60 11.71 10.68
CA VAL A 153 -8.44 11.58 11.58
C VAL A 153 -8.86 11.26 13.03
N GLU A 154 -9.97 11.85 13.49
CA GLU A 154 -10.50 11.69 14.86
C GLU A 154 -11.33 10.40 15.03
N GLU A 155 -11.57 9.68 13.95
CA GLU A 155 -12.33 8.44 14.01
C GLU A 155 -11.48 7.33 14.65
N PRO A 156 -12.06 6.52 15.56
CA PRO A 156 -11.40 5.31 16.02
C PRO A 156 -11.26 4.32 14.86
N LEU A 157 -10.03 3.94 14.54
CA LEU A 157 -9.73 2.94 13.51
C LEU A 157 -9.78 1.54 14.13
N PRO A 158 -10.26 0.52 13.39
CA PRO A 158 -10.31 -0.85 13.89
C PRO A 158 -8.99 -1.39 14.44
N TRP A 159 -7.87 -0.91 13.91
CA TRP A 159 -6.51 -1.32 14.27
C TRP A 159 -5.81 -0.36 15.24
N ASP A 160 -6.47 0.69 15.76
CA ASP A 160 -5.84 1.64 16.71
C ASP A 160 -5.35 0.96 18.01
N HIS A 161 -5.83 -0.25 18.31
CA HIS A 161 -5.38 -1.05 19.46
C HIS A 161 -4.12 -1.89 19.18
N LEU A 162 -3.59 -1.84 17.96
CA LEU A 162 -2.37 -2.50 17.52
C LEU A 162 -1.30 -1.45 17.25
N ASP A 163 -0.03 -1.83 17.38
CA ASP A 163 1.11 -0.96 17.15
C ASP A 163 1.98 -1.53 16.02
N ALA A 164 2.22 -0.72 14.99
CA ALA A 164 3.10 -1.04 13.86
C ALA A 164 4.43 -0.26 13.91
N GLY A 165 4.71 0.43 15.01
CA GLY A 165 5.91 1.24 15.20
C GLY A 165 5.85 2.62 14.57
N LEU A 166 4.68 3.08 14.15
CA LEU A 166 4.50 4.42 13.56
C LEU A 166 3.43 5.19 14.31
N TYR A 167 3.70 6.46 14.60
CA TYR A 167 2.72 7.33 15.24
C TYR A 167 1.63 7.75 14.25
N LYS A 168 0.38 7.81 14.75
CA LYS A 168 -0.82 8.10 13.93
C LYS A 168 -0.81 9.53 13.37
N ASP A 169 -0.28 10.48 14.14
CA ASP A 169 -0.11 11.89 13.75
C ASP A 169 0.95 12.05 12.66
N PHE A 170 2.08 11.33 12.74
CA PHE A 170 3.06 11.27 11.65
C PHE A 170 2.42 10.77 10.35
N LEU A 171 1.72 9.63 10.39
CA LEU A 171 1.03 9.09 9.22
C LEU A 171 0.00 10.10 8.65
N TRP A 172 -0.68 10.86 9.51
CA TRP A 172 -1.67 11.86 9.09
C TRP A 172 -1.02 13.06 8.41
N GLN A 173 0.15 13.47 8.89
CA GLN A 173 0.92 14.51 8.23
C GLN A 173 1.40 14.03 6.85
N GLU A 174 1.92 12.81 6.75
CA GLU A 174 2.32 12.19 5.47
C GLU A 174 1.16 12.08 4.48
N TRP A 175 -0.06 11.78 4.95
CA TRP A 175 -1.26 11.80 4.12
C TRP A 175 -1.50 13.17 3.49
N ARG A 176 -1.43 14.23 4.29
CA ARG A 176 -1.66 15.60 3.84
C ARG A 176 -0.57 16.06 2.88
N ASP A 177 0.68 15.75 3.18
CA ASP A 177 1.82 16.10 2.34
C ASP A 177 1.76 15.35 1.00
N ALA A 178 1.32 14.07 0.98
CA ALA A 178 1.09 13.32 -0.25
C ALA A 178 -0.01 13.96 -1.13
N LEU A 179 -1.07 14.49 -0.53
CA LEU A 179 -2.11 15.23 -1.28
C LEU A 179 -1.61 16.56 -1.86
N GLU A 180 -0.56 17.12 -1.28
CA GLU A 180 0.12 18.34 -1.74
C GLU A 180 1.35 18.05 -2.60
N GLU A 181 1.54 16.79 -3.03
CA GLU A 181 2.67 16.32 -3.85
C GLU A 181 4.05 16.58 -3.22
N LYS A 182 4.11 16.66 -1.88
CA LYS A 182 5.37 16.80 -1.16
C LYS A 182 5.98 15.43 -0.89
N GLY A 183 7.26 15.30 -1.25
CA GLY A 183 8.05 14.12 -0.93
C GLY A 183 8.65 14.21 0.47
N LEU A 184 8.80 13.07 1.12
CA LEU A 184 9.61 12.92 2.32
C LEU A 184 11.07 12.63 1.94
N GLU A 185 12.01 13.40 2.50
CA GLU A 185 13.43 13.14 2.29
C GLU A 185 13.93 11.97 3.15
N ASP A 186 15.12 11.49 2.83
CA ASP A 186 15.73 10.38 3.55
C ASP A 186 16.19 10.82 4.96
N CYS A 187 15.42 10.40 5.96
CA CYS A 187 15.64 10.71 7.38
C CYS A 187 16.97 10.20 7.97
N ARG A 188 17.80 9.48 7.20
CA ARG A 188 19.18 9.13 7.58
C ARG A 188 20.14 10.33 7.42
N TRP A 189 19.83 11.23 6.49
CA TRP A 189 20.69 12.36 6.12
C TRP A 189 20.10 13.71 6.50
N THR A 190 18.81 13.73 6.84
CA THR A 190 18.08 14.90 7.30
C THR A 190 17.69 14.74 8.77
N PRO A 191 17.30 15.81 9.48
CA PRO A 191 16.78 15.71 10.83
C PRO A 191 15.60 14.73 10.93
N CYS A 192 15.53 13.99 12.04
CA CYS A 192 14.50 12.98 12.28
C CYS A 192 13.09 13.59 12.26
N TYR A 193 12.15 12.92 11.58
CA TYR A 193 10.73 13.29 11.53
C TYR A 193 9.90 12.79 12.72
N ASP A 194 10.54 12.09 13.67
CA ASP A 194 9.89 11.44 14.82
C ASP A 194 8.69 10.57 14.44
N CYS A 195 8.87 9.71 13.43
CA CYS A 195 7.80 8.84 12.95
C CYS A 195 7.41 7.72 13.92
N GLY A 196 8.17 7.52 15.01
CA GLY A 196 8.00 6.44 15.98
C GLY A 196 8.86 5.19 15.72
N ALA A 197 9.35 4.98 14.49
CA ALA A 197 10.03 3.73 14.13
C ALA A 197 11.35 3.52 14.89
N CYS A 198 12.19 4.55 14.97
CA CYS A 198 13.48 4.46 15.66
C CYS A 198 13.36 4.79 17.15
N THR A 199 12.63 5.86 17.48
CA THR A 199 12.45 6.36 18.85
C THR A 199 11.67 5.37 19.72
N GLY A 200 10.62 4.74 19.18
CA GLY A 200 9.78 3.79 19.92
C GLY A 200 10.48 2.49 20.31
N TYR A 201 11.50 2.08 19.54
CA TYR A 201 12.21 0.81 19.74
C TYR A 201 13.69 0.98 20.11
N GLY A 202 14.19 2.22 20.24
CA GLY A 202 15.60 2.50 20.49
C GLY A 202 16.51 1.97 19.38
N LEU A 203 16.09 2.12 18.12
CA LEU A 203 16.84 1.65 16.96
C LEU A 203 17.74 2.77 16.44
N ASP A 204 18.96 2.39 16.07
CA ASP A 204 19.92 3.26 15.40
C ASP A 204 20.15 2.81 13.95
N HIS A 205 20.24 3.78 13.03
CA HIS A 205 20.59 3.51 11.65
C HIS A 205 22.08 3.22 11.53
N VAL A 206 22.44 1.97 11.18
CA VAL A 206 23.81 1.61 10.79
C VAL A 206 23.93 1.73 9.27
N VAL A 207 24.58 2.80 8.80
CA VAL A 207 24.78 3.05 7.37
C VAL A 207 26.25 2.90 7.01
N ALA A 208 26.56 2.04 6.05
CA ALA A 208 27.91 1.95 5.49
C ALA A 208 28.17 3.19 4.63
N SER A 209 28.80 4.21 5.22
CA SER A 209 29.03 5.51 4.61
C SER A 209 30.37 6.10 5.05
N THR A 210 31.00 6.86 4.15
CA THR A 210 32.20 7.67 4.46
C THR A 210 31.86 8.95 5.24
N SER A 211 30.58 9.29 5.33
CA SER A 211 30.05 10.42 6.10
C SER A 211 29.06 9.91 7.14
N PRO A 212 29.18 10.29 8.43
CA PRO A 212 28.23 9.87 9.44
C PRO A 212 26.83 10.40 9.12
N PRO A 213 25.77 9.59 9.34
CA PRO A 213 24.39 10.06 9.17
C PRO A 213 24.11 11.23 10.12
N VAL A 214 23.42 12.25 9.62
CA VAL A 214 22.96 13.40 10.42
C VAL A 214 21.65 13.06 11.13
N GLY A 215 20.93 12.08 10.58
CA GLY A 215 19.66 11.60 11.09
C GLY A 215 19.80 10.29 11.86
N GLY A 216 19.41 10.35 13.13
CA GLY A 216 19.24 9.22 14.03
C GLY A 216 18.22 9.61 15.10
N SER A 217 17.59 8.60 15.71
CA SER A 217 16.81 8.78 16.94
C SER A 217 17.62 9.66 17.89
N GLN A 218 16.97 10.65 18.51
CA GLN A 218 17.60 11.50 19.51
C GLN A 218 18.28 10.62 20.59
N GLY A 219 19.59 10.45 20.48
CA GLY A 219 20.45 9.85 21.50
C GLY A 219 20.78 8.36 21.33
N THR A 220 21.87 8.07 20.62
CA THR A 220 23.09 7.69 21.34
C THR A 220 24.22 8.57 20.82
N TRP A 221 24.78 9.41 21.69
CA TRP A 221 26.00 10.15 21.37
C TRP A 221 27.14 9.13 21.24
N GLN A 222 27.26 8.50 20.08
CA GLN A 222 28.45 7.72 19.75
C GLN A 222 29.59 8.71 19.59
N ASP A 223 30.55 8.61 20.51
CA ASP A 223 31.82 9.29 20.41
C ASP A 223 32.59 8.74 19.19
N LEU A 224 32.62 9.52 18.12
CA LEU A 224 33.20 9.14 16.83
C LEU A 224 34.73 8.98 16.90
N ASP A 225 35.38 9.43 17.98
CA ASP A 225 36.81 9.19 18.20
C ASP A 225 37.10 7.72 18.57
N ASN A 226 36.08 6.95 18.98
CA ASN A 226 36.19 5.57 19.40
C ASN A 226 35.32 4.62 18.54
N GLY A 227 35.55 4.60 17.23
CA GLY A 227 34.79 3.79 16.25
C GLY A 227 34.77 2.25 16.44
N ASN A 228 35.36 1.73 17.52
CA ASN A 228 35.35 0.30 17.89
C ASN A 228 34.48 -0.03 19.11
N PHE A 229 33.85 0.95 19.76
CA PHE A 229 32.93 0.70 20.87
C PHE A 229 31.49 0.81 20.39
N ALA A 230 30.88 -0.33 20.04
CA ALA A 230 29.42 -0.43 20.00
C ALA A 230 28.91 -0.31 21.46
N PRO A 231 27.99 0.63 21.79
CA PRO A 231 27.35 0.62 23.09
C PRO A 231 26.67 -0.75 23.26
N GLN A 232 26.81 -1.31 24.46
CA GLN A 232 26.28 -2.63 24.80
C GLN A 232 24.85 -2.77 24.26
N LEU A 233 24.64 -3.77 23.39
CA LEU A 233 23.33 -4.14 22.86
C LEU A 233 22.29 -4.02 23.98
N LEU A 234 21.29 -3.15 23.78
CA LEU A 234 20.14 -3.03 24.66
C LEU A 234 19.60 -4.44 24.94
N GLN A 235 19.71 -4.90 26.18
CA GLN A 235 18.96 -6.08 26.62
C GLN A 235 17.48 -5.68 26.59
N ILE A 236 16.76 -6.19 25.59
CA ILE A 236 15.31 -6.04 25.48
C ILE A 236 14.70 -6.75 26.68
N SER A 237 14.36 -6.00 27.72
CA SER A 237 13.49 -6.50 28.77
C SER A 237 12.05 -6.49 28.23
N SER A 238 11.39 -7.63 28.30
CA SER A 238 9.98 -7.74 27.91
C SER A 238 9.15 -6.77 28.77
N LYS A 239 8.32 -5.93 28.14
CA LYS A 239 7.29 -5.16 28.87
C LYS A 239 6.47 -6.14 29.72
N ALA A 240 6.39 -5.88 31.02
CA ALA A 240 5.56 -6.65 31.94
C ALA A 240 4.09 -6.63 31.46
N ARG A 241 3.45 -7.79 31.52
CA ARG A 241 2.05 -8.02 31.13
C ARG A 241 1.07 -7.19 31.95
#